data_AF-A0A8X8XIG8-F1
#
_entry.id   AF-A0A8X8XIG8-F1
#
_cell.length_a   1.000
_cell.length_b   1.000
_cell.length_c   1.000
_cell.angle_alpha   90.00
_cell.angle_beta   90.00
_cell.angle_gamma   90.00
#
_symmetry.space_group_name_H-M   'P 1'
#
loop_
_entity.id
_entity.type
_entity.pdbx_description
1 polymer ?
#
loop_
_entity_poly.entity_id
_entity_poly.type
_entity_poly.pdbx_seq_one_letter_code
_entity_poly.pdbx_strand_id
1 'polypeptide(L)'
;MEDSSSTINIENAEIQGDSMPKTRQKTSDVWNNFTNEEPDKDGKNVKCNHCLRRWKYECTKMGTSTFSRHMLVCKKKPKFGDVGAMFLNHDGKLRDKDNVIDPKIVQDLFIKVSVAHNLPLKWVEFKEMRVLLKYLNPSVRFISRNTHALDVMNMYESEKEKLRIRLNSVPGMLCLTSDIWTACTNSGYMCLTAHYVDEKCKLDSKILAFCSMPPPHSAPELAQKISNILVDWEIDKENLFIDFG
;
A
#
# COMPACT_ATOMS: atom_id res chain seq x y z
N MET A 1 -61.07 9.34 24.75
CA MET A 1 -60.56 7.97 24.62
C MET A 1 -59.11 8.09 24.21
N GLU A 2 -58.33 8.84 25.00
CA GLU A 2 -57.69 8.40 26.26
C GLU A 2 -56.37 7.72 25.88
N ASP A 3 -55.26 8.42 26.02
CA ASP A 3 -54.46 8.47 27.26
C ASP A 3 -53.94 7.07 27.64
N SER A 4 -52.63 6.86 27.80
CA SER A 4 -51.82 7.71 28.68
C SER A 4 -50.35 7.80 28.26
N SER A 5 -49.78 9.01 28.38
CA SER A 5 -48.33 9.17 28.58
C SER A 5 -47.98 8.90 30.04
N SER A 6 -46.80 8.35 30.32
CA SER A 6 -46.19 8.49 31.65
C SER A 6 -44.66 8.45 31.59
N THR A 7 -44.08 9.60 31.25
CA THR A 7 -42.76 10.00 31.76
C THR A 7 -42.82 10.02 33.28
N ILE A 8 -41.84 9.45 33.98
CA ILE A 8 -41.60 9.78 35.40
C ILE A 8 -40.11 10.07 35.59
N ASN A 9 -39.84 11.27 36.11
CA ASN A 9 -38.51 11.71 36.52
C ASN A 9 -38.17 11.17 37.92
N ILE A 10 -36.90 10.83 38.09
CA ILE A 10 -36.00 11.26 39.18
C ILE A 10 -36.70 11.84 40.43
N GLU A 11 -36.45 11.23 41.60
CA GLU A 11 -35.88 11.97 42.75
C GLU A 11 -35.19 11.07 43.81
N ASN A 12 -33.92 11.41 44.07
CA ASN A 12 -33.16 11.39 45.33
C ASN A 12 -33.24 10.22 46.34
N ALA A 13 -32.07 9.62 46.58
CA ALA A 13 -31.70 9.06 47.89
C ALA A 13 -30.19 9.20 48.19
N GLU A 14 -29.86 9.98 49.21
CA GLU A 14 -28.51 10.27 49.72
C GLU A 14 -28.51 10.29 51.27
N ILE A 15 -27.43 10.01 52.00
CA ILE A 15 -26.10 9.48 51.65
C ILE A 15 -25.58 8.63 52.83
N GLN A 16 -24.93 7.49 52.56
CA GLN A 16 -23.97 6.80 53.45
C GLN A 16 -23.40 5.54 52.76
N GLY A 17 -22.11 5.26 52.72
CA GLY A 17 -20.99 6.01 53.30
C GLY A 17 -19.81 5.10 53.65
N ASP A 18 -19.09 4.58 52.65
CA ASP A 18 -17.73 4.06 52.88
C ASP A 18 -16.80 4.53 51.76
N SER A 19 -15.69 5.16 52.14
CA SER A 19 -14.81 5.87 51.22
C SER A 19 -13.76 4.91 50.66
N MET A 20 -13.99 4.38 49.46
CA MET A 20 -12.92 3.70 48.71
C MET A 20 -11.70 4.63 48.57
N PRO A 21 -10.48 4.20 48.95
CA PRO A 21 -9.30 5.04 48.83
C PRO A 21 -9.06 5.44 47.38
N LYS A 22 -8.99 6.75 47.09
CA LYS A 22 -8.73 7.28 45.75
C LYS A 22 -7.45 6.65 45.19
N THR A 23 -7.58 5.78 44.19
CA THR A 23 -6.44 5.08 43.61
C THR A 23 -5.57 6.07 42.84
N ARG A 24 -4.29 6.10 43.20
CA ARG A 24 -3.32 7.03 42.59
C ARG A 24 -3.16 6.70 41.10
N GLN A 25 -3.34 7.70 40.23
CA GLN A 25 -3.15 7.52 38.79
C GLN A 25 -1.75 6.97 38.48
N LYS A 26 -1.69 6.02 37.54
CA LYS A 26 -0.49 5.26 37.18
C LYS A 26 0.31 6.00 36.10
N THR A 27 1.19 6.90 36.52
CA THR A 27 1.92 7.84 35.64
C THR A 27 3.33 7.39 35.21
N SER A 28 3.71 6.13 35.43
CA SER A 28 5.08 5.63 35.20
C SER A 28 5.15 4.69 33.98
N ASP A 29 6.10 4.93 33.07
CA ASP A 29 6.29 4.17 31.81
C ASP A 29 6.46 2.65 31.98
N VAL A 30 6.81 2.23 33.19
CA VAL A 30 6.82 0.84 33.64
C VAL A 30 5.53 0.13 33.25
N TRP A 31 4.37 0.77 33.39
CA TRP A 31 3.07 0.16 33.13
C TRP A 31 2.85 -0.28 31.67
N ASN A 32 3.62 0.24 30.72
CA ASN A 32 3.60 -0.22 29.33
C ASN A 32 4.04 -1.69 29.17
N ASN A 33 4.62 -2.29 30.21
CA ASN A 33 5.19 -3.65 30.21
C ASN A 33 4.57 -4.59 31.27
N PHE A 34 3.58 -4.13 32.04
CA PHE A 34 2.94 -4.89 33.11
C PHE A 34 1.42 -4.73 33.10
N THR A 35 0.71 -5.85 33.20
CA THR A 35 -0.75 -5.89 33.26
C THR A 35 -1.20 -6.19 34.69
N ASN A 36 -2.25 -5.50 35.15
CA ASN A 36 -2.89 -5.82 36.41
C ASN A 36 -3.85 -7.00 36.20
N GLU A 37 -3.84 -7.96 37.11
CA GLU A 37 -4.75 -9.10 37.13
C GLU A 37 -5.57 -9.05 38.43
N GLU A 38 -6.66 -9.80 38.49
CA GLU A 38 -7.33 -10.09 39.76
C GLU A 38 -6.34 -10.78 40.72
N PRO A 39 -6.46 -10.56 42.04
CA PRO A 39 -5.56 -11.16 43.00
C PRO A 39 -5.69 -12.69 43.00
N ASP A 40 -4.62 -13.37 42.61
CA ASP A 40 -4.46 -14.82 42.72
C ASP A 40 -4.57 -15.27 44.21
N LYS A 41 -4.64 -16.57 44.49
CA LYS A 41 -4.71 -17.13 45.85
C LYS A 41 -3.57 -16.68 46.77
N ASP A 42 -2.43 -16.30 46.19
CA ASP A 42 -1.27 -15.71 46.88
C ASP A 42 -1.36 -14.18 47.11
N GLY A 43 -2.45 -13.53 46.71
CA GLY A 43 -2.62 -12.07 46.73
C GLY A 43 -1.74 -11.32 45.74
N LYS A 44 -1.31 -11.96 44.64
CA LYS A 44 -0.52 -11.35 43.55
C LYS A 44 -1.45 -10.87 42.45
N ASN A 45 -1.33 -9.61 42.03
CA ASN A 45 -2.29 -8.91 41.16
C ASN A 45 -1.63 -8.08 40.04
N VAL A 46 -0.32 -8.24 39.79
CA VAL A 46 0.38 -7.63 38.66
C VAL A 46 1.33 -8.63 38.01
N LYS A 47 1.21 -8.82 36.69
CA LYS A 47 2.11 -9.65 35.86
C LYS A 47 3.02 -8.80 34.98
N CYS A 48 4.24 -9.29 34.74
CA CYS A 48 5.10 -8.79 33.65
C CYS A 48 4.69 -9.43 32.33
N ASN A 49 4.49 -8.63 31.28
CA ASN A 49 3.97 -9.10 29.99
C ASN A 49 4.97 -9.98 29.23
N HIS A 50 6.27 -9.87 29.56
CA HIS A 50 7.36 -10.59 28.89
C HIS A 50 7.71 -11.93 29.54
N CYS A 51 7.76 -11.98 30.87
CA CYS A 51 8.17 -13.18 31.61
C CYS A 51 7.05 -13.85 32.41
N LEU A 52 5.84 -13.28 32.42
CA LEU A 52 4.66 -13.75 33.14
C LEU A 52 4.83 -13.89 34.67
N ARG A 53 5.95 -13.40 35.22
CA ARG A 53 6.18 -13.36 36.66
C ARG A 53 5.16 -12.41 37.30
N ARG A 54 4.63 -12.80 38.46
CA ARG A 54 3.61 -12.06 39.21
C ARG A 54 4.16 -11.46 40.51
N TRP A 55 3.60 -10.33 40.90
CA TRP A 55 3.86 -9.63 42.16
C TRP A 55 2.56 -9.20 42.83
N LYS A 56 2.61 -9.02 44.15
CA LYS A 56 1.63 -8.27 44.92
C LYS A 56 1.92 -6.77 44.79
N TYR A 57 0.90 -5.99 44.48
CA TYR A 57 0.99 -4.55 44.30
C TYR A 57 -0.22 -3.85 44.91
N GLU A 58 0.04 -2.91 45.81
CA GLU A 58 -1.00 -2.08 46.40
C GLU A 58 -0.64 -0.62 46.13
N CYS A 59 -1.39 0.06 45.25
CA CYS A 59 -1.01 1.38 44.73
C CYS A 59 -0.95 2.51 45.78
N THR A 60 -1.54 2.27 46.95
CA THR A 60 -1.53 3.14 48.13
C THR A 60 -0.29 2.93 49.02
N LYS A 61 0.32 1.73 48.98
CA LYS A 61 1.43 1.34 49.88
C LYS A 61 2.76 1.06 49.16
N MET A 62 2.77 0.84 47.84
CA MET A 62 3.94 0.39 47.10
C MET A 62 4.22 1.25 45.85
N GLY A 63 5.48 1.63 45.66
CA GLY A 63 5.97 2.29 44.44
C GLY A 63 6.33 1.30 43.32
N THR A 64 6.67 1.81 42.14
CA THR A 64 7.01 1.02 40.93
C THR A 64 8.48 0.57 40.87
N SER A 65 9.29 0.81 41.90
CA SER A 65 10.73 0.51 41.92
C SER A 65 11.05 -0.98 41.75
N THR A 66 10.24 -1.88 42.31
CA THR A 66 10.37 -3.34 42.12
C THR A 66 10.19 -3.75 40.65
N PHE A 67 9.24 -3.13 39.96
CA PHE A 67 8.99 -3.37 38.54
C PHE A 67 10.08 -2.77 37.66
N SER A 68 10.51 -1.54 37.95
CA SER A 68 11.64 -0.88 37.28
C SER A 68 12.92 -1.72 37.37
N ARG A 69 13.24 -2.21 38.57
CA ARG A 69 14.38 -3.11 38.81
C ARG A 69 14.21 -4.46 38.10
N HIS A 70 12.99 -5.01 38.04
CA HIS A 70 12.72 -6.21 37.24
C HIS A 70 12.97 -5.97 35.74
N MET A 71 12.59 -4.80 35.20
CA MET A 71 12.76 -4.47 33.78
C MET A 71 14.22 -4.39 33.33
N LEU A 72 15.16 -4.18 34.25
CA LEU A 72 16.61 -4.24 34.00
C LEU A 72 17.16 -5.67 33.90
N VAL A 73 16.48 -6.65 34.50
CA VAL A 73 16.96 -8.05 34.63
C VAL A 73 16.01 -9.09 34.01
N CYS A 74 14.94 -8.65 33.32
CA CYS A 74 13.95 -9.53 32.74
C CYS A 74 14.51 -10.27 31.51
N LYS A 75 14.97 -11.51 31.72
CA LYS A 75 15.57 -12.37 30.68
C LYS A 75 14.68 -12.63 29.44
N LYS A 76 13.36 -12.43 29.54
CA LYS A 76 12.40 -12.63 28.43
C LYS A 76 11.91 -11.31 27.81
N LYS A 77 12.30 -10.15 28.35
CA LYS A 77 12.04 -8.87 27.70
C LYS A 77 13.01 -8.76 26.52
N PRO A 78 12.56 -8.38 25.30
CA PRO A 78 13.48 -8.01 24.24
C PRO A 78 14.33 -6.85 24.73
N LYS A 79 15.65 -7.02 24.72
CA LYS A 79 16.56 -5.94 25.10
C LYS A 79 16.56 -4.93 23.96
N PHE A 80 16.43 -3.67 24.31
CA PHE A 80 16.58 -2.60 23.32
C PHE A 80 18.04 -2.64 22.84
N GLY A 81 18.26 -3.06 21.59
CA GLY A 81 19.60 -3.40 21.08
C GLY A 81 20.03 -4.86 21.26
N ASP A 82 19.13 -5.85 21.11
CA ASP A 82 19.53 -7.26 21.00
C ASP A 82 20.36 -7.51 19.74
N VAL A 83 21.69 -7.63 19.92
CA VAL A 83 22.66 -8.04 18.90
C VAL A 83 22.30 -9.39 18.26
N GLY A 84 21.45 -10.19 18.89
CA GLY A 84 20.90 -11.43 18.32
C GLY A 84 19.96 -11.23 17.12
N ALA A 85 19.44 -10.02 16.89
CA ALA A 85 18.76 -9.65 15.64
C ALA A 85 19.75 -9.18 14.56
N MET A 86 21.00 -8.87 14.92
CA MET A 86 22.03 -8.45 13.98
C MET A 86 22.81 -9.64 13.42
N PHE A 87 22.77 -9.84 12.11
CA PHE A 87 23.59 -10.86 11.44
C PHE A 87 24.79 -10.23 10.72
N LEU A 88 25.90 -10.96 10.67
CA LEU A 88 27.06 -10.61 9.85
C LEU A 88 26.81 -11.05 8.40
N ASN A 89 26.71 -10.08 7.50
CA ASN A 89 26.70 -10.36 6.07
C ASN A 89 28.10 -10.80 5.59
N HIS A 90 28.20 -11.34 4.37
CA HIS A 90 29.48 -11.75 3.77
C HIS A 90 30.50 -10.60 3.67
N ASP A 91 30.04 -9.33 3.66
CA ASP A 91 30.87 -8.11 3.70
C ASP A 91 31.28 -7.67 5.12
N GLY A 92 31.04 -8.50 6.14
CA GLY A 92 31.43 -8.25 7.54
C GLY A 92 30.59 -7.21 8.27
N LYS A 93 29.47 -6.74 7.69
CA LYS A 93 28.63 -5.70 8.30
C LYS A 93 27.45 -6.28 9.07
N LEU A 94 27.32 -5.82 10.32
CA LEU A 94 26.15 -6.04 11.16
C LEU A 94 24.92 -5.40 10.50
N ARG A 95 23.84 -6.17 10.34
CA ARG A 95 22.52 -5.65 9.96
C ARG A 95 21.42 -6.31 10.76
N ASP A 96 20.48 -5.48 11.21
CA ASP A 96 19.20 -5.92 11.74
C ASP A 96 18.45 -6.77 10.71
N LYS A 97 18.02 -7.96 11.14
CA LYS A 97 17.27 -8.94 10.34
C LYS A 97 15.91 -8.40 9.89
N ASP A 98 15.35 -7.45 10.64
CA ASP A 98 14.04 -6.85 10.34
C ASP A 98 14.13 -5.69 9.30
N ASN A 99 15.35 -5.30 8.88
CA ASN A 99 15.58 -4.20 7.94
C ASN A 99 15.99 -4.68 6.52
N VAL A 100 15.54 -5.88 6.13
CA VAL A 100 15.75 -6.45 4.79
C VAL A 100 14.68 -5.91 3.84
N ILE A 101 15.02 -4.86 3.08
CA ILE A 101 14.16 -4.35 2.01
C ILE A 101 14.07 -5.39 0.88
N ASP A 102 12.84 -5.84 0.56
CA ASP A 102 12.57 -6.65 -0.62
C ASP A 102 12.79 -5.83 -1.91
N PRO A 103 13.71 -6.24 -2.80
CA PRO A 103 13.94 -5.56 -4.07
C PRO A 103 12.69 -5.44 -4.95
N LYS A 104 11.76 -6.41 -4.90
CA LYS A 104 10.53 -6.38 -5.71
C LYS A 104 9.60 -5.25 -5.30
N ILE A 105 9.42 -5.04 -4.00
CA ILE A 105 8.59 -3.93 -3.47
C ILE A 105 9.18 -2.59 -3.92
N VAL A 106 10.51 -2.45 -3.95
CA VAL A 106 11.17 -1.24 -4.47
C VAL A 106 10.93 -1.07 -5.97
N GLN A 107 11.04 -2.14 -6.77
CA GLN A 107 10.75 -2.09 -8.21
C GLN A 107 9.31 -1.64 -8.47
N ASP A 108 8.31 -2.26 -7.82
CA ASP A 108 6.90 -1.90 -7.92
C ASP A 108 6.63 -0.42 -7.60
N LEU A 109 7.25 0.10 -6.54
CA LEU A 109 7.13 1.51 -6.17
C LEU A 109 7.78 2.43 -7.21
N PHE A 110 8.92 2.04 -7.78
CA PHE A 110 9.59 2.80 -8.83
C PHE A 110 8.73 2.87 -10.10
N ILE A 111 8.12 1.76 -10.54
CA ILE A 111 7.23 1.76 -11.71
C ILE A 111 6.02 2.68 -11.45
N LYS A 112 5.38 2.57 -10.28
CA LYS A 112 4.24 3.42 -9.90
C LYS A 112 4.59 4.91 -9.94
N VAL A 113 5.74 5.31 -9.39
CA VAL A 113 6.23 6.70 -9.43
C VAL A 113 6.53 7.15 -10.87
N SER A 114 7.12 6.29 -11.70
CA SER A 114 7.39 6.59 -13.12
C SER A 114 6.12 6.88 -13.91
N VAL A 115 5.11 6.03 -13.76
CA VAL A 115 3.84 6.13 -14.49
C VAL A 115 3.02 7.32 -13.98
N ALA A 116 2.92 7.51 -12.65
CA ALA A 116 2.15 8.60 -12.06
C ALA A 116 2.68 10.01 -12.40
N HIS A 117 3.98 10.14 -12.68
CA HIS A 117 4.64 11.42 -12.92
C HIS A 117 5.31 11.52 -14.31
N ASN A 118 5.05 10.57 -15.22
CA ASN A 118 5.65 10.50 -16.57
C ASN A 118 7.18 10.67 -16.58
N LEU A 119 7.88 10.05 -15.62
CA LEU A 119 9.32 10.25 -15.46
C LEU A 119 10.14 9.54 -16.56
N PRO A 120 11.21 10.16 -17.09
CA PRO A 120 12.10 9.51 -18.04
C PRO A 120 12.75 8.27 -17.40
N LEU A 121 12.70 7.10 -18.04
CA LEU A 121 13.16 5.80 -17.49
C LEU A 121 14.59 5.80 -16.89
N LYS A 122 15.43 6.78 -17.24
CA LYS A 122 16.77 6.99 -16.69
C LYS A 122 16.77 7.56 -15.26
N TRP A 123 15.64 8.06 -14.74
CA TRP A 123 15.57 8.71 -13.41
C TRP A 123 16.03 7.81 -12.27
N VAL A 124 15.83 6.50 -12.40
CA VAL A 124 16.30 5.46 -11.47
C VAL A 124 17.82 5.39 -11.35
N GLU A 125 18.54 5.96 -12.32
CA GLU A 125 20.00 6.03 -12.38
C GLU A 125 20.57 7.40 -11.98
N PHE A 126 19.72 8.39 -11.66
CA PHE A 126 20.18 9.71 -11.25
C PHE A 126 21.06 9.62 -9.99
N LYS A 127 22.14 10.41 -9.97
CA LYS A 127 23.18 10.33 -8.95
C LYS A 127 22.61 10.66 -7.57
N GLU A 128 21.79 11.69 -7.51
CA GLU A 128 21.10 12.21 -6.34
C GLU A 128 20.16 11.15 -5.76
N MET A 129 19.40 10.47 -6.63
CA MET A 129 18.52 9.37 -6.25
C MET A 129 19.32 8.18 -5.69
N ARG A 130 20.44 7.81 -6.32
CA ARG A 130 21.32 6.74 -5.83
C ARG A 130 21.99 7.09 -4.50
N VAL A 131 22.36 8.35 -4.28
CA VAL A 131 22.88 8.84 -2.99
C VAL A 131 21.80 8.77 -1.90
N LEU A 132 20.58 9.25 -2.18
CA LEU A 132 19.44 9.16 -1.26
C LEU A 132 19.13 7.71 -0.87
N LEU A 133 18.99 6.81 -1.84
CA LEU A 133 18.76 5.39 -1.59
C LEU A 133 19.88 4.75 -0.75
N LYS A 134 21.14 5.12 -1.00
CA LYS A 134 22.30 4.58 -0.28
C LYS A 134 22.38 5.08 1.16
N TYR A 135 21.91 6.31 1.41
CA TYR A 135 21.75 6.88 2.75
C TYR A 135 20.62 6.17 3.52
N LEU A 136 19.45 6.00 2.88
CA LEU A 136 18.30 5.30 3.48
C LEU A 136 18.60 3.81 3.75
N ASN A 137 19.31 3.13 2.84
CA ASN A 137 19.76 1.77 3.05
C ASN A 137 21.14 1.51 2.39
N PRO A 138 22.22 1.38 3.17
CA PRO A 138 23.54 1.01 2.66
C PRO A 138 23.59 -0.31 1.88
N SER A 139 22.61 -1.20 2.07
CA SER A 139 22.44 -2.48 1.37
C SER A 139 21.90 -2.35 -0.05
N VAL A 140 21.30 -1.21 -0.40
CA VAL A 140 20.41 -1.10 -1.56
C VAL A 140 21.08 -1.55 -2.86
N ARG A 141 20.37 -2.37 -3.62
CA ARG A 141 20.73 -2.72 -5.00
C ARG A 141 20.09 -1.69 -5.92
N PHE A 142 20.91 -1.00 -6.71
CA PHE A 142 20.40 -0.02 -7.66
C PHE A 142 19.74 -0.70 -8.86
N ILE A 143 18.61 -0.17 -9.28
CA ILE A 143 17.93 -0.58 -10.52
C ILE A 143 18.66 0.08 -11.70
N SER A 144 18.80 -0.64 -12.81
CA SER A 144 19.30 -0.09 -14.07
C SER A 144 18.16 0.44 -14.93
N ARG A 145 18.44 1.40 -15.82
CA ARG A 145 17.45 1.90 -16.79
C ARG A 145 16.83 0.77 -17.62
N ASN A 146 17.62 -0.24 -17.99
CA ASN A 146 17.15 -1.39 -18.78
C ASN A 146 16.22 -2.30 -17.97
N THR A 147 16.58 -2.59 -16.71
CA THR A 147 15.73 -3.35 -15.78
C THR A 147 14.42 -2.61 -15.56
N HIS A 148 14.48 -1.31 -15.28
CA HIS A 148 13.29 -0.49 -15.07
C HIS A 148 12.39 -0.39 -16.31
N ALA A 149 12.98 -0.29 -17.51
CA ALA A 149 12.23 -0.34 -18.76
C ALA A 149 11.49 -1.67 -18.94
N LEU A 150 12.15 -2.80 -18.65
CA LEU A 150 11.52 -4.13 -18.69
C LEU A 150 10.41 -4.26 -17.65
N ASP A 151 10.63 -3.77 -16.42
CA ASP A 151 9.64 -3.80 -15.34
C ASP A 151 8.39 -2.95 -15.69
N VAL A 152 8.58 -1.78 -16.31
CA VAL A 152 7.49 -0.93 -16.84
C VAL A 152 6.73 -1.65 -17.97
N MET A 153 7.43 -2.31 -18.90
CA MET A 153 6.78 -3.08 -19.97
C MET A 153 5.99 -4.28 -19.43
N ASN A 154 6.52 -4.99 -18.43
CA ASN A 154 5.81 -6.10 -17.78
C ASN A 154 4.52 -5.63 -17.08
N MET A 155 4.54 -4.44 -16.45
CA MET A 155 3.33 -3.81 -15.93
C MET A 155 2.35 -3.47 -17.06
N TYR A 156 2.82 -2.88 -18.16
CA TYR A 156 1.99 -2.56 -19.31
C TYR A 156 1.29 -3.80 -19.88
N GLU A 157 1.99 -4.90 -20.14
CA GLU A 157 1.37 -6.12 -20.66
C GLU A 157 0.35 -6.72 -19.67
N SER A 158 0.62 -6.64 -18.36
CA SER A 158 -0.35 -7.08 -17.33
C SER A 158 -1.62 -6.22 -17.30
N GLU A 159 -1.52 -4.91 -17.48
CA GLU A 159 -2.68 -4.03 -17.57
C GLU A 159 -3.39 -4.11 -18.94
N LYS A 160 -2.64 -4.34 -20.03
CA LYS A 160 -3.17 -4.63 -21.37
C LYS A 160 -4.10 -5.84 -21.31
N GLU A 161 -3.65 -6.94 -20.72
CA GLU A 161 -4.43 -8.18 -20.59
C GLU A 161 -5.72 -7.97 -19.75
N LYS A 162 -5.62 -7.26 -18.61
CA LYS A 162 -6.80 -6.95 -17.79
C LYS A 162 -7.82 -6.09 -18.55
N LEU A 163 -7.35 -5.13 -19.35
CA LEU A 163 -8.20 -4.30 -20.18
C LEU A 163 -8.78 -5.09 -21.35
N ARG A 164 -8.01 -5.98 -21.97
CA ARG A 164 -8.44 -6.89 -23.05
C ARG A 164 -9.62 -7.77 -22.63
N ILE A 165 -9.51 -8.38 -21.45
CA ILE A 165 -10.59 -9.18 -20.84
C ILE A 165 -11.82 -8.30 -20.60
N ARG A 166 -11.64 -7.07 -20.08
CA ARG A 166 -12.74 -6.13 -19.82
C ARG A 166 -13.44 -5.68 -21.10
N LEU A 167 -12.71 -5.35 -22.16
CA LEU A 167 -13.30 -4.90 -23.43
C LEU A 167 -14.15 -6.02 -24.06
N ASN A 168 -13.67 -7.26 -24.01
CA ASN A 168 -14.42 -8.43 -24.46
C ASN A 168 -15.60 -8.83 -23.56
N SER A 169 -15.68 -8.30 -22.32
CA SER A 169 -16.84 -8.49 -21.44
C SER A 169 -17.87 -7.35 -21.51
N VAL A 170 -17.67 -6.35 -22.39
CA VAL A 170 -18.65 -5.27 -22.59
C VAL A 170 -19.87 -5.84 -23.36
N PRO A 171 -21.10 -5.75 -22.83
CA PRO A 171 -22.30 -6.29 -23.50
C PRO A 171 -22.83 -5.38 -24.61
N GLY A 172 -22.31 -4.15 -24.72
CA GLY A 172 -22.67 -3.16 -25.74
C GLY A 172 -21.59 -2.98 -26.81
N MET A 173 -21.87 -2.07 -27.75
CA MET A 173 -20.96 -1.73 -28.84
C MET A 173 -19.70 -0.98 -28.35
N LEU A 174 -18.54 -1.35 -28.86
CA LEU A 174 -17.31 -0.56 -28.72
C LEU A 174 -17.25 0.47 -29.85
N CYS A 175 -17.13 1.75 -29.48
CA CYS A 175 -16.88 2.83 -30.43
C CYS A 175 -15.37 3.10 -30.49
N LEU A 176 -14.76 3.03 -31.67
CA LEU A 176 -13.36 3.30 -31.90
C LEU A 176 -13.18 4.66 -32.57
N THR A 177 -12.30 5.50 -32.05
CA THR A 177 -11.86 6.72 -32.71
C THR A 177 -10.38 6.61 -33.10
N SER A 178 -10.05 7.03 -34.31
CA SER A 178 -8.68 7.12 -34.81
C SER A 178 -8.27 8.58 -34.98
N ASP A 179 -7.25 9.01 -34.24
CA ASP A 179 -6.59 10.31 -34.42
C ASP A 179 -5.24 10.10 -35.14
N ILE A 180 -4.97 10.90 -36.16
CA ILE A 180 -3.77 10.80 -37.02
C ILE A 180 -3.18 12.19 -37.22
N TRP A 181 -1.91 12.35 -36.88
CA TRP A 181 -1.20 13.62 -37.05
C TRP A 181 0.24 13.42 -37.50
N THR A 182 0.81 14.44 -38.12
CA THR A 182 2.24 14.53 -38.38
C THR A 182 2.89 15.39 -37.29
N ALA A 183 3.83 14.82 -36.55
CA ALA A 183 4.63 15.58 -35.58
C ALA A 183 5.55 16.59 -36.27
N CYS A 184 6.02 17.60 -35.55
CA CYS A 184 6.98 18.60 -36.04
C CYS A 184 8.32 18.01 -36.54
N THR A 185 8.61 16.75 -36.21
CA THR A 185 9.72 15.94 -36.75
C THR A 185 9.42 15.31 -38.11
N ASN A 186 8.35 15.73 -38.79
CA ASN A 186 7.82 15.15 -40.03
C ASN A 186 7.54 13.63 -39.93
N SER A 187 7.15 13.18 -38.74
CA SER A 187 6.88 11.77 -38.42
C SER A 187 5.38 11.59 -38.18
N GLY A 188 4.74 10.70 -38.93
CA GLY A 188 3.31 10.40 -38.77
C GLY A 188 3.04 9.45 -37.60
N TYR A 189 1.97 9.72 -36.86
CA TYR A 189 1.51 8.92 -35.73
C TYR A 189 0.01 8.67 -35.82
N MET A 190 -0.43 7.58 -35.19
CA MET A 190 -1.83 7.24 -35.01
C MET A 190 -2.10 6.84 -33.56
N CYS A 191 -3.17 7.40 -32.99
CA CYS A 191 -3.76 6.98 -31.74
C CYS A 191 -5.11 6.30 -32.04
N LEU A 192 -5.32 5.08 -31.53
CA LEU A 192 -6.62 4.40 -31.57
C LEU A 192 -7.18 4.34 -30.16
N THR A 193 -8.36 4.90 -29.94
CA THR A 193 -9.06 4.91 -28.65
C THR A 193 -10.36 4.13 -28.74
N ALA A 194 -10.59 3.23 -27.78
CA ALA A 194 -11.88 2.57 -27.58
C ALA A 194 -12.70 3.32 -26.52
N HIS A 195 -13.96 3.57 -26.84
CA HIS A 195 -14.98 4.17 -25.99
C HIS A 195 -16.07 3.14 -25.75
N TYR A 196 -16.47 2.96 -24.50
CA TYR A 196 -17.48 1.98 -24.10
C TYR A 196 -18.26 2.46 -22.88
N VAL A 197 -19.47 1.92 -22.70
CA VAL A 197 -20.26 2.13 -21.48
C VAL A 197 -20.06 0.93 -20.56
N ASP A 198 -19.64 1.17 -19.33
CA ASP A 198 -19.43 0.12 -18.33
C ASP A 198 -20.74 -0.38 -17.70
N GLU A 199 -20.65 -1.43 -16.88
CA GLU A 199 -21.77 -2.03 -16.13
C GLU A 199 -22.50 -1.03 -15.20
N LYS A 200 -21.90 0.13 -14.92
CA LYS A 200 -22.43 1.21 -14.07
C LYS A 200 -23.02 2.34 -14.90
N CYS A 201 -23.26 2.10 -16.19
CA CYS A 201 -23.72 3.06 -17.19
C CYS A 201 -22.80 4.29 -17.34
N LYS A 202 -21.50 4.14 -17.04
CA LYS A 202 -20.51 5.21 -17.19
C LYS A 202 -19.75 5.05 -18.50
N LEU A 203 -19.66 6.12 -19.29
CA LEU A 203 -18.75 6.20 -20.42
C LEU A 203 -17.29 6.17 -19.91
N ASP A 204 -16.53 5.19 -20.40
CA ASP A 204 -15.08 5.10 -20.21
C ASP A 204 -14.38 5.13 -21.57
N SER A 205 -13.10 5.50 -21.57
CA SER A 205 -12.29 5.61 -22.79
C SER A 205 -10.86 5.14 -22.52
N LYS A 206 -10.29 4.39 -23.46
CA LYS A 206 -9.01 3.69 -23.30
C LYS A 206 -8.26 3.67 -24.63
N ILE A 207 -7.00 4.12 -24.60
CA ILE A 207 -6.10 4.05 -25.75
C ILE A 207 -5.71 2.58 -25.96
N LEU A 208 -6.01 2.03 -27.13
CA LEU A 208 -5.60 0.69 -27.54
C LEU A 208 -4.20 0.69 -28.17
N ALA A 209 -3.87 1.75 -28.91
CA ALA A 209 -2.58 1.89 -29.55
C ALA A 209 -2.18 3.36 -29.68
N PHE A 210 -0.90 3.63 -29.44
CA PHE A 210 -0.21 4.82 -29.88
C PHE A 210 0.99 4.35 -30.70
N CYS A 211 1.00 4.60 -32.01
CA CYS A 211 1.98 3.96 -32.89
C CYS A 211 2.43 4.88 -34.04
N SER A 212 3.62 4.58 -34.58
CA SER A 212 4.10 5.23 -35.80
C SER A 212 3.26 4.80 -37.01
N MET A 213 2.85 5.79 -37.79
CA MET A 213 2.12 5.65 -39.04
C MET A 213 2.91 6.41 -40.12
N PRO A 214 3.89 5.79 -40.79
CA PRO A 214 4.62 6.44 -41.87
C PRO A 214 3.70 6.67 -43.10
N PRO A 215 4.08 7.56 -44.03
CA PRO A 215 3.40 7.67 -45.33
C PRO A 215 3.49 6.35 -46.11
N PRO A 216 2.47 5.99 -46.92
CA PRO A 216 1.29 6.78 -47.26
C PRO A 216 0.13 6.62 -46.27
N HIS A 217 -0.50 7.72 -45.85
CA HIS A 217 -1.68 7.72 -44.98
C HIS A 217 -2.98 7.45 -45.77
N SER A 218 -2.98 6.41 -46.60
CA SER A 218 -4.15 6.04 -47.40
C SER A 218 -5.18 5.27 -46.56
N ALA A 219 -6.46 5.34 -46.93
CA ALA A 219 -7.52 4.63 -46.21
C ALA A 219 -7.28 3.09 -46.11
N PRO A 220 -6.77 2.40 -47.14
CA PRO A 220 -6.39 0.98 -47.02
C PRO A 220 -5.29 0.71 -45.97
N GLU A 221 -4.23 1.52 -45.94
CA GLU A 221 -3.13 1.38 -44.97
C GLU A 221 -3.63 1.63 -43.53
N LEU A 222 -4.48 2.63 -43.35
CA LEU A 222 -5.13 2.92 -42.08
C LEU A 222 -6.02 1.77 -41.62
N ALA A 223 -6.89 1.26 -42.50
CA ALA A 223 -7.77 0.13 -42.21
C ALA A 223 -6.97 -1.14 -41.85
N GLN A 224 -5.86 -1.40 -42.56
CA GLN A 224 -4.97 -2.51 -42.24
C GLN A 224 -4.29 -2.33 -40.87
N LYS A 225 -3.83 -1.11 -40.57
CA LYS A 225 -3.23 -0.78 -39.26
C LYS A 225 -4.21 -1.01 -38.11
N ILE A 226 -5.44 -0.51 -38.23
CA ILE A 226 -6.50 -0.70 -37.25
C ILE A 226 -6.87 -2.18 -37.14
N SER A 227 -7.03 -2.90 -38.24
CA SER A 227 -7.33 -4.35 -38.19
C SER A 227 -6.21 -5.16 -37.52
N ASN A 228 -4.94 -4.78 -37.69
CA ASN A 228 -3.83 -5.44 -37.00
C ASN A 228 -3.87 -5.20 -35.49
N ILE A 229 -4.23 -3.98 -35.05
CA ILE A 229 -4.43 -3.66 -33.62
C ILE A 229 -5.60 -4.47 -33.06
N LEU A 230 -6.73 -4.55 -33.76
CA LEU A 230 -7.89 -5.33 -33.29
C LEU A 230 -7.60 -6.82 -33.14
N VAL A 231 -6.73 -7.38 -34.00
CA VAL A 231 -6.25 -8.76 -33.87
C VAL A 231 -5.30 -8.92 -32.67
N ASP A 232 -4.34 -8.00 -32.46
CA ASP A 232 -3.45 -8.00 -31.29
C ASP A 232 -4.18 -7.81 -29.94
N TRP A 233 -5.35 -7.17 -29.98
CA TRP A 233 -6.24 -7.03 -28.83
C TRP A 233 -7.29 -8.14 -28.72
N GLU A 234 -7.34 -9.10 -29.65
CA GLU A 234 -8.38 -10.15 -29.69
C GLU A 234 -9.80 -9.57 -29.48
N ILE A 235 -10.12 -8.48 -30.17
CA ILE A 235 -11.45 -7.85 -30.11
C ILE A 235 -12.26 -8.31 -31.33
N ASP A 236 -13.40 -8.95 -31.07
CA ASP A 236 -14.27 -9.45 -32.14
C ASP A 236 -15.01 -8.32 -32.87
N LYS A 237 -15.24 -8.51 -34.16
CA LYS A 237 -15.66 -7.45 -35.09
C LYS A 237 -17.17 -7.19 -35.08
N GLU A 238 -17.97 -8.10 -34.53
CA GLU A 238 -19.44 -8.03 -34.62
C GLU A 238 -20.06 -6.83 -33.89
N ASN A 239 -19.38 -6.26 -32.89
CA ASN A 239 -19.87 -5.15 -32.05
C ASN A 239 -18.96 -3.91 -32.10
N LEU A 240 -18.39 -3.60 -33.27
CA LEU A 240 -17.53 -2.43 -33.50
C LEU A 240 -18.23 -1.33 -34.31
N PHE A 241 -18.13 -0.09 -33.81
CA PHE A 241 -18.31 1.12 -34.61
C PHE A 241 -16.95 1.82 -34.73
N ILE A 242 -16.60 2.32 -35.93
CA ILE A 242 -15.33 3.01 -36.17
C ILE A 242 -15.63 4.39 -36.74
N ASP A 243 -15.18 5.41 -36.02
CA ASP A 243 -15.21 6.80 -36.45
C ASP A 243 -13.83 7.23 -36.97
N PHE A 244 -13.83 7.89 -38.12
CA PHE A 244 -12.65 8.43 -38.77
C PHE A 244 -12.76 9.95 -38.75
N GLY A 245 -12.04 10.59 -37.82
CA GLY A 245 -11.99 12.05 -37.65
C GLY A 245 -11.25 12.77 -38.78
#